data_AF-A9NG17-F1
#
_entry.id   AF-A9NG17-F1
#
_cell.length_a   1.000
_cell.length_b   1.000
_cell.length_c   1.000
_cell.angle_alpha   90.00
_cell.angle_beta   90.00
_cell.angle_gamma   90.00
#
_symmetry.space_group_name_H-M   'P 1'
#
loop_
_entity.id
_entity.type
_entity.pdbx_description
1 polymer ?
#
loop_
_entity_poly.entity_id
_entity_poly.type
_entity_poly.pdbx_seq_one_letter_code
_entity_poly.pdbx_strand_id
1 'polypeptide(L)' 'MEWYWVIAIAVGALLIGAVAGFFIARAWFKKYLEKNPPMDERSIREMFRQMGRTPSEKQVRQVLASMKQNTK' A
#
# COMPACT_ATOMS: atom_id res chain seq x y z
N MET A 1 -39.46 -18.47 -18.14
CA MET A 1 -38.16 -18.08 -18.73
C MET A 1 -37.79 -16.66 -18.27
N GLU A 2 -37.46 -16.49 -16.98
CA GLU A 2 -37.21 -15.17 -16.35
C GLU A 2 -35.90 -15.14 -15.53
N TRP A 3 -35.39 -16.30 -15.14
CA TRP A 3 -34.16 -16.47 -14.35
C TRP A 3 -32.86 -15.95 -14.99
N TYR A 4 -32.77 -15.88 -16.32
CA TYR A 4 -31.56 -15.44 -17.01
C TYR A 4 -31.27 -13.95 -16.76
N TRP A 5 -32.29 -13.10 -16.68
CA TRP A 5 -32.13 -11.68 -16.35
C TRP A 5 -31.63 -11.47 -14.93
N VAL A 6 -32.14 -12.26 -13.99
CA VAL A 6 -31.70 -12.22 -12.58
C VAL A 6 -30.21 -12.59 -12.48
N ILE A 7 -29.78 -13.63 -13.19
CA ILE A 7 -28.37 -14.06 -13.22
C ILE A 7 -27.49 -12.99 -13.88
N ALA A 8 -27.93 -12.42 -15.01
CA ALA A 8 -27.17 -11.39 -15.71
C ALA A 8 -26.97 -10.13 -14.86
N ILE A 9 -28.00 -9.68 -14.14
CA ILE A 9 -27.92 -8.53 -13.24
C ILE A 9 -27.03 -8.85 -12.03
N ALA A 10 -27.15 -10.04 -11.45
CA ALA A 10 -26.31 -10.45 -10.32
C ALA A 10 -24.82 -10.47 -10.68
N VAL A 11 -24.47 -11.01 -11.87
CA VAL A 11 -23.08 -11.03 -12.36
C VAL A 11 -22.59 -9.62 -12.70
N GLY A 12 -23.42 -8.79 -13.36
CA GLY A 12 -23.09 -7.40 -13.66
C GLY A 12 -22.84 -6.57 -12.40
N ALA A 13 -23.67 -6.72 -11.37
CA ALA A 13 -23.52 -6.03 -10.09
C ALA A 13 -22.24 -6.48 -9.36
N LEU A 14 -21.89 -7.76 -9.42
CA LEU A 14 -20.63 -8.28 -8.85
C LEU A 14 -19.40 -7.69 -9.56
N LEU A 15 -19.41 -7.63 -10.89
CA LEU A 15 -18.30 -7.06 -11.65
C LEU A 15 -18.14 -5.56 -11.37
N ILE A 16 -19.25 -4.81 -11.39
CA ILE A 16 -19.22 -3.37 -11.10
C ILE A 16 -18.79 -3.13 -9.64
N GLY A 17 -19.32 -3.90 -8.70
CA GLY A 17 -18.96 -3.81 -7.28
C GLY A 17 -17.50 -4.15 -7.02
N ALA A 18 -16.96 -5.18 -7.67
CA ALA A 18 -15.55 -5.56 -7.54
C ALA A 18 -14.63 -4.49 -8.13
N VAL A 19 -14.94 -3.96 -9.32
CA VAL A 19 -14.15 -2.91 -9.96
C VAL A 19 -14.20 -1.63 -9.13
N ALA A 20 -15.40 -1.16 -8.78
CA ALA A 20 -15.55 0.05 -7.96
C ALA A 20 -14.89 -0.10 -6.58
N GLY A 21 -15.09 -1.24 -5.91
CA GLY A 21 -14.45 -1.55 -4.64
C GLY A 21 -12.93 -1.56 -4.72
N PHE A 22 -12.35 -2.16 -5.76
CA PHE A 22 -10.90 -2.18 -5.98
C PHE A 22 -10.33 -0.76 -6.17
N PHE A 23 -10.96 0.07 -7.00
CA PHE A 23 -10.48 1.44 -7.23
C PHE A 23 -10.58 2.31 -5.98
N ILE A 24 -11.68 2.21 -5.23
CA ILE A 24 -11.86 2.94 -3.96
C ILE A 24 -10.85 2.49 -2.93
N ALA A 25 -10.71 1.18 -2.72
CA ALA A 25 -9.73 0.61 -1.79
C ALA A 25 -8.31 1.05 -2.16
N ARG A 26 -7.93 0.98 -3.44
CA ARG A 26 -6.62 1.44 -3.92
C ARG A 26 -6.36 2.91 -3.60
N ALA A 27 -7.33 3.78 -3.88
CA ALA A 27 -7.19 5.21 -3.60
C ALA A 27 -7.11 5.50 -2.10
N TRP A 28 -7.90 4.79 -1.29
CA TRP A 28 -7.89 4.92 0.16
C TRP A 28 -6.57 4.42 0.77
N PHE A 29 -6.07 3.26 0.34
CA PHE A 29 -4.78 2.72 0.78
C PHE A 29 -3.62 3.66 0.47
N LYS A 30 -3.60 4.24 -0.74
CA LYS A 30 -2.58 5.23 -1.11
C LYS A 30 -2.61 6.43 -0.15
N LYS A 31 -3.78 7.01 0.09
CA LYS A 31 -3.96 8.12 1.04
C LYS A 31 -3.60 7.74 2.47
N TYR A 32 -3.86 6.51 2.88
CA TYR A 32 -3.52 6.00 4.20
C TYR A 32 -2.00 5.91 4.40
N LEU A 33 -1.29 5.33 3.43
CA LEU A 33 0.17 5.20 3.45
C LEU A 33 0.89 6.55 3.35
N GLU A 34 0.30 7.52 2.66
CA GLU A 34 0.82 8.90 2.63
C GLU A 34 0.72 9.58 4.01
N LYS A 35 -0.37 9.33 4.76
CA LYS A 35 -0.59 9.89 6.09
C LYS A 35 0.21 9.15 7.18
N ASN A 36 0.36 7.84 7.07
CA ASN A 36 1.15 7.00 7.96
C ASN A 36 2.23 6.28 7.15
N PRO A 37 3.37 6.95 6.90
CA PRO A 37 4.42 6.36 6.08
C PRO A 37 4.91 5.06 6.74
N PRO A 38 5.00 3.95 5.97
CA PRO A 38 5.35 2.64 6.51
C PRO A 38 6.80 2.55 7.01
N MET A 39 7.61 3.59 6.79
CA MET A 39 9.04 3.57 7.08
C MET A 39 9.50 4.88 7.69
N ASP A 40 9.95 4.80 8.95
CA ASP A 40 10.59 5.88 9.68
C ASP A 40 12.08 5.55 9.94
N GLU A 41 12.79 6.49 10.57
CA GLU A 41 14.21 6.33 10.93
C GLU A 41 14.42 5.19 11.93
N ARG A 42 13.42 4.88 12.76
CA ARG A 42 13.46 3.80 13.74
C ARG A 42 13.38 2.45 13.06
N SER A 43 12.48 2.27 12.09
CA SER A 43 12.38 1.03 11.30
C SER A 43 13.68 0.73 10.54
N ILE A 44 14.28 1.74 9.92
CA ILE A 44 15.58 1.58 9.24
C ILE A 44 16.67 1.24 10.25
N ARG A 45 16.69 1.90 11.41
CA ARG A 45 17.64 1.60 12.49
C ARG A 45 17.50 0.17 13.00
N GLU A 46 16.27 -0.30 13.19
CA GLU A 46 15.96 -1.67 13.57
C GLU A 46 16.40 -2.66 12.49
N MET A 47 16.19 -2.35 11.21
CA MET A 47 16.68 -3.16 10.09
C MET A 47 18.21 -3.31 10.14
N PHE A 48 18.95 -2.20 10.36
CA PHE A 48 20.41 -2.27 10.53
C PHE A 48 20.82 -3.09 11.76
N ARG A 49 20.11 -2.93 12.88
CA ARG A 49 20.37 -3.69 14.11
C ARG A 49 20.12 -5.18 13.92
N GLN A 50 19.09 -5.57 13.15
CA GLN A 50 18.83 -6.97 12.77
C GLN A 50 19.96 -7.55 11.92
N MET A 51 20.63 -6.72 11.12
CA MET A 51 21.82 -7.10 10.36
C MET A 51 23.12 -7.08 11.20
N GLY A 52 23.03 -6.89 12.52
CA GLY A 52 24.19 -6.82 13.42
C GLY A 52 25.04 -5.56 13.23
N ARG A 53 24.51 -4.52 12.57
CA ARG A 53 25.22 -3.26 12.31
C ARG A 53 24.61 -2.14 13.13
N THR A 54 25.44 -1.34 13.78
CA THR A 54 25.04 -0.07 14.39
C THR A 54 25.07 1.02 13.31
N PRO A 55 23.91 1.51 12.83
CA PRO A 55 23.90 2.51 11.77
C PRO A 55 24.25 3.90 12.31
N SER A 56 24.92 4.71 11.50
CA SER A 56 25.06 6.15 11.77
C SER A 56 23.82 6.92 11.31
N GLU A 57 23.50 8.05 11.96
CA GLU A 57 22.34 8.89 11.60
C GLU A 57 22.40 9.36 10.13
N LYS A 58 23.60 9.59 9.59
CA LYS A 58 23.79 9.96 8.18
C LYS A 58 23.39 8.82 7.23
N GLN A 59 23.76 7.58 7.56
CA GLN A 59 23.40 6.40 6.76
C GLN A 59 21.90 6.09 6.85
N VAL A 60 21.29 6.25 8.03
CA VAL A 60 19.82 6.10 8.19
C VAL A 60 19.08 7.12 7.33
N ARG A 61 19.56 8.37 7.29
CA ARG A 61 18.92 9.43 6.51
C ARG A 61 19.11 9.26 4.99
N GLN A 62 20.28 8.79 4.55
CA GLN A 62 20.54 8.40 3.15
C GLN A 62 19.65 7.22 2.74
N VAL A 63 19.59 6.22 3.63
CA VAL A 63 18.55 5.20 3.84
C VAL A 63 17.15 5.60 3.39
N LEU A 64 16.59 6.48 4.23
CA LEU A 64 15.23 6.96 4.15
C LEU A 64 14.99 7.77 2.87
N ALA A 65 15.97 8.57 2.44
CA ALA A 65 15.86 9.40 1.25
C ALA A 65 15.79 8.57 -0.04
N SER A 66 16.62 7.54 -0.19
CA SER A 66 16.58 6.65 -1.36
C SER A 66 15.28 5.85 -1.43
N MET A 67 14.75 5.45 -0.28
CA MET A 67 13.49 4.70 -0.21
C MET A 67 12.27 5.59 -0.51
N LYS A 68 12.28 6.85 -0.06
CA LYS A 68 11.25 7.85 -0.46
C LYS A 68 11.29 8.17 -1.95
N GLN A 69 12.46 8.13 -2.59
CA GLN A 69 12.59 8.34 -4.04
C GLN A 69 11.98 7.18 -4.85
N ASN A 70 12.06 5.95 -4.36
CA ASN A 70 11.51 4.77 -5.05
C ASN A 70 9.98 4.60 -4.91
N THR A 71 9.32 5.39 -4.06
CA THR A 71 7.85 5.36 -3.89
C THR A 71 7.12 6.38 -4.79
N LYS A 72 7.86 7.19 -5.58
CA LYS A 72 7.26 8.15 -6.53
C LYS A 72 6.85 7.50 -7.85
#